data_AF-A0A820KXP9-F1
#
_entry.id   AF-A0A820KXP9-F1
#
_cell.length_a   1.000
_cell.length_b   1.000
_cell.length_c   1.000
_cell.angle_alpha   90.00
_cell.angle_beta   90.00
_cell.angle_gamma   90.00
#
_symmetry.space_group_name_H-M   'P 1'
#
loop_
_entity.id
_entity.type
_entity.pdbx_description
1 polymer ?
#
loop_
_entity_poly.entity_id
_entity_poly.type
_entity_poly.pdbx_seq_one_letter_code
_entity_poly.pdbx_strand_id
1 'polypeptide(L)'
;MGSLVSSRNNICSFKIDDRMSTCGSANINDLKEKDDRFIEESVLVGKFCSSWRTKIFEILFGIHFNNPNNTEVTDRVSDKFYSYFQDIAKQTTLIYNEVFATMKTEQTLEDIQGFVNEYLIYFFLDEENYLPSMINLENIAPLTIWT
;
A
#
# COMPACT_ATOMS: atom_id res chain seq x y z
N MET A 1 -1.57 35.40 -11.28
CA MET A 1 -1.21 34.78 -9.99
C MET A 1 -1.92 33.44 -9.91
N GLY A 2 -1.31 32.40 -10.46
CA GLY A 2 -1.91 31.06 -10.54
C GLY A 2 -1.62 30.29 -9.27
N SER A 3 -2.66 29.94 -8.53
CA SER A 3 -2.60 29.05 -7.37
C SER A 3 -2.23 27.64 -7.83
N LEU A 4 -1.08 27.12 -7.37
CA LEU A 4 -0.75 25.71 -7.42
C LEU A 4 -1.70 24.98 -6.46
N VAL A 5 -2.84 24.50 -6.97
CA VAL A 5 -3.66 23.53 -6.27
C VAL A 5 -2.87 22.22 -6.27
N SER A 6 -2.28 21.90 -5.13
CA SER A 6 -1.73 20.56 -4.85
C SER A 6 -2.88 19.56 -4.86
N SER A 7 -3.13 18.93 -6.01
CA SER A 7 -4.04 17.79 -6.09
C SER A 7 -3.39 16.61 -5.38
N ARG A 8 -4.06 16.07 -4.36
CA ARG A 8 -3.70 14.79 -3.76
C ARG A 8 -3.76 13.72 -4.85
N ASN A 9 -2.60 13.39 -5.42
CA ASN A 9 -2.48 12.37 -6.46
C ASN A 9 -2.59 10.99 -5.80
N ASN A 10 -3.82 10.56 -5.49
CA ASN A 10 -4.07 9.16 -5.20
C ASN A 10 -3.96 8.40 -6.52
N ILE A 11 -2.83 7.71 -6.72
CA ILE A 11 -2.66 6.82 -7.86
C ILE A 11 -3.21 5.46 -7.44
N CYS A 12 -4.30 5.05 -8.07
CA CYS A 12 -4.81 3.70 -7.98
C CYS A 12 -4.40 2.96 -9.25
N SER A 13 -3.67 1.86 -9.05
CA SER A 13 -3.22 1.02 -10.15
C SER A 13 -3.54 -0.44 -9.85
N PHE A 14 -4.15 -1.12 -10.82
CA PHE A 14 -4.44 -2.54 -10.74
C PHE A 14 -3.69 -3.28 -11.83
N LYS A 15 -3.17 -4.47 -11.51
CA LYS A 15 -2.40 -5.30 -12.44
C LYS A 15 -2.91 -6.72 -12.44
N ILE A 16 -3.12 -7.26 -13.63
CA ILE A 16 -3.50 -8.67 -13.84
C ILE A 16 -2.41 -9.35 -14.66
N ASP A 17 -1.84 -10.41 -14.10
CA ASP A 17 -0.90 -11.34 -14.76
C ASP A 17 0.28 -10.69 -15.50
N ASP A 18 0.73 -9.52 -15.07
CA ASP A 18 1.73 -8.71 -15.79
C ASP A 18 1.37 -8.45 -17.25
N ARG A 19 0.09 -8.50 -17.63
CA ARG A 19 -0.38 -8.30 -19.01
C ARG A 19 -1.28 -7.10 -19.14
N MET A 20 -2.07 -6.83 -18.12
CA MET A 20 -3.01 -5.71 -18.10
C MET A 20 -2.69 -4.80 -16.93
N SER A 21 -2.81 -3.50 -17.18
CA SER A 21 -2.80 -2.49 -16.13
C SER A 21 -3.98 -1.56 -16.34
N THR A 22 -4.63 -1.19 -15.23
CA THR A 22 -5.44 0.02 -15.17
C THR A 22 -4.73 1.00 -14.25
N CYS A 23 -4.77 2.29 -14.59
CA CYS A 23 -4.24 3.36 -13.77
C CYS A 23 -5.22 4.54 -13.81
N GLY A 24 -5.50 5.11 -12.64
CA GLY A 24 -6.39 6.25 -12.54
C GLY A 24 -6.43 6.81 -11.12
N SER A 25 -7.36 7.73 -10.89
CA SER A 25 -7.62 8.32 -9.57
C SER A 25 -8.67 7.56 -8.76
N ALA A 26 -9.15 6.44 -9.28
CA ALA A 26 -10.27 5.69 -8.72
C ALA A 26 -9.86 4.76 -7.57
N ASN A 27 -10.23 5.10 -6.34
CA ASN A 27 -10.06 4.23 -5.18
C ASN A 27 -10.94 2.98 -5.27
N ILE A 28 -10.56 1.88 -4.58
CA ILE A 28 -11.38 0.65 -4.48
C ILE A 28 -12.42 0.84 -3.38
N ASN A 29 -13.51 1.54 -3.71
CA ASN A 29 -14.66 1.77 -2.84
C ASN A 29 -15.91 2.10 -3.68
N ASP A 30 -17.08 2.28 -3.06
CA ASP A 30 -18.36 2.54 -3.73
C ASP A 30 -18.54 4.03 -4.08
N LEU A 31 -17.65 4.91 -3.61
CA LEU A 31 -17.60 6.33 -3.99
C LEU A 31 -17.35 6.57 -5.50
N LYS A 32 -17.01 5.53 -6.27
CA LYS A 32 -16.65 5.59 -7.69
C LYS A 32 -17.72 6.22 -8.60
N GLU A 33 -19.00 6.05 -8.29
CA GLU A 33 -20.09 6.53 -9.15
C GLU A 33 -20.32 8.06 -9.09
N LYS A 34 -19.62 8.79 -8.20
CA LYS A 34 -19.86 10.23 -7.97
C LYS A 34 -18.77 11.18 -8.47
N ASP A 35 -17.65 10.68 -9.01
CA ASP A 35 -16.54 11.52 -9.50
C ASP A 35 -16.42 11.40 -11.03
N ASP A 36 -16.84 12.44 -11.75
CA ASP A 36 -16.88 12.53 -13.23
C ASP A 36 -15.50 12.40 -13.93
N ARG A 37 -14.42 12.19 -13.18
CA ARG A 37 -13.04 12.08 -13.68
C ARG A 37 -12.58 10.65 -13.93
N PHE A 38 -13.52 9.72 -14.03
CA PHE A 38 -13.25 8.29 -14.18
C PHE A 38 -12.79 7.96 -15.61
N ILE A 39 -11.51 7.66 -15.78
CA ILE A 39 -10.97 7.06 -17.01
C ILE A 39 -10.39 5.70 -16.63
N GLU A 40 -11.18 4.64 -16.80
CA GLU A 40 -10.71 3.27 -16.69
C GLU A 40 -10.37 2.75 -18.09
N GLU A 41 -9.15 3.04 -18.53
CA GLU A 41 -8.60 2.44 -19.75
C GLU A 41 -7.72 1.25 -19.37
N SER A 42 -8.20 0.05 -19.70
CA SER A 42 -7.38 -1.16 -19.61
C SER A 42 -6.54 -1.30 -20.88
N VAL A 43 -5.22 -1.28 -20.73
CA VAL A 43 -4.30 -1.47 -21.87
C VAL A 43 -3.50 -2.77 -21.68
N LEU A 44 -3.42 -3.58 -22.74
CA LEU A 44 -2.57 -4.77 -22.78
C LEU A 44 -1.10 -4.35 -23.00
N VAL A 45 -0.31 -4.31 -21.95
CA VAL A 45 1.06 -3.76 -21.99
C VAL A 45 2.05 -4.68 -21.27
N GLY A 46 2.14 -5.94 -21.68
CA GLY A 46 2.84 -6.97 -20.89
C GLY A 46 4.29 -6.66 -20.48
N LYS A 47 5.10 -6.09 -21.39
CA LYS A 47 6.48 -5.68 -21.07
C LYS A 47 6.53 -4.52 -20.07
N PHE A 48 5.62 -3.56 -20.20
CA PHE A 48 5.52 -2.41 -19.31
C PHE A 48 4.97 -2.80 -17.94
N CYS A 49 3.89 -3.61 -17.90
CA CYS A 49 3.34 -4.15 -16.66
C CYS A 49 4.44 -4.88 -15.87
N SER A 50 5.18 -5.75 -16.55
CA SER A 50 6.24 -6.53 -15.93
C SER A 50 7.40 -5.67 -15.44
N SER A 51 7.92 -4.73 -16.26
CA SER A 51 9.02 -3.85 -15.85
C SER A 51 8.61 -2.91 -14.71
N TRP A 52 7.40 -2.37 -14.78
CA TRP A 52 6.87 -1.52 -13.73
C TRP A 52 6.62 -2.31 -12.45
N ARG A 53 6.12 -3.54 -12.53
CA ARG A 53 5.96 -4.41 -11.35
C ARG A 53 7.31 -4.77 -10.73
N THR A 54 8.35 -5.05 -11.53
CA THR A 54 9.72 -5.22 -11.00
C THR A 54 10.11 -4.00 -10.20
N LYS A 55 9.93 -2.81 -10.78
CA LYS A 55 10.41 -1.57 -10.18
C LYS A 55 9.71 -1.25 -8.86
N ILE A 56 8.41 -1.48 -8.79
CA ILE A 56 7.64 -1.34 -7.55
C ILE A 56 8.20 -2.29 -6.48
N PHE A 57 8.41 -3.56 -6.80
CA PHE A 57 8.94 -4.51 -5.83
C PHE A 57 10.38 -4.19 -5.40
N GLU A 58 11.25 -3.75 -6.32
CA GLU A 58 12.60 -3.30 -5.98
C GLU A 58 12.59 -2.15 -4.95
N ILE A 59 11.66 -1.20 -5.12
CA ILE A 59 11.50 -0.08 -4.20
C ILE A 59 10.91 -0.57 -2.86
N LEU A 60 9.84 -1.36 -2.92
CA LEU A 60 9.15 -1.87 -1.73
C LEU A 60 10.07 -2.71 -0.85
N PHE A 61 10.94 -3.54 -1.41
CA PHE A 61 11.88 -4.37 -0.64
C PHE A 61 13.22 -3.69 -0.36
N GLY A 62 13.38 -2.40 -0.70
CA GLY A 62 14.63 -1.68 -0.51
C GLY A 62 15.79 -2.11 -1.42
N ILE A 63 15.59 -3.14 -2.25
CA ILE A 63 16.56 -3.70 -3.22
C ILE A 63 17.12 -2.62 -4.14
N HIS A 64 16.27 -1.66 -4.54
CA HIS A 64 16.68 -0.54 -5.37
C HIS A 64 17.77 0.33 -4.72
N PHE A 65 17.74 0.47 -3.40
CA PHE A 65 18.63 1.34 -2.64
C PHE A 65 19.85 0.59 -2.11
N ASN A 66 19.63 -0.64 -1.64
CA ASN A 66 20.67 -1.52 -1.15
C ASN A 66 20.23 -2.99 -1.33
N ASN A 67 21.03 -3.79 -2.04
CA ASN A 67 20.73 -5.21 -2.30
C ASN A 67 21.86 -6.12 -1.78
N PRO A 68 22.03 -6.22 -0.45
CA PRO A 68 23.14 -6.99 0.13
C PRO A 68 23.08 -8.48 -0.20
N ASN A 69 21.87 -9.02 -0.40
CA ASN A 69 21.63 -10.44 -0.65
C ASN A 69 21.60 -10.81 -2.15
N ASN A 70 21.84 -9.84 -3.03
CA ASN A 70 21.68 -9.97 -4.49
C ASN A 70 20.34 -10.63 -4.88
N THR A 71 19.27 -10.26 -4.18
CA THR A 71 17.93 -10.79 -4.39
C THR A 71 17.36 -10.23 -5.68
N GLU A 72 16.81 -11.11 -6.51
CA GLU A 72 16.10 -10.73 -7.74
C GLU A 72 14.58 -10.89 -7.57
N VAL A 73 13.83 -9.95 -8.14
CA VAL A 73 12.35 -9.85 -8.09
C VAL A 73 11.69 -10.24 -9.41
N THR A 74 12.36 -11.12 -10.16
CA THR A 74 11.93 -11.64 -11.45
C THR A 74 10.82 -12.68 -11.29
N ASP A 75 10.98 -13.59 -10.33
CA ASP A 75 9.97 -14.57 -9.94
C ASP A 75 9.11 -14.02 -8.79
N ARG A 76 7.81 -13.92 -9.05
CA ARG A 76 6.85 -13.16 -8.24
C ARG A 76 5.64 -13.99 -7.81
N VAL A 77 5.64 -15.27 -8.15
CA VAL A 77 4.52 -16.19 -7.89
C VAL A 77 5.01 -17.42 -7.13
N SER A 78 6.32 -17.69 -7.10
CA SER A 78 6.84 -18.79 -6.31
C SER A 78 6.64 -18.61 -4.82
N ASP A 79 6.51 -19.74 -4.14
CA ASP A 79 6.44 -19.79 -2.68
C ASP A 79 7.67 -19.14 -2.04
N LYS A 80 8.85 -19.28 -2.66
CA LYS A 80 10.08 -18.63 -2.20
C LYS A 80 9.94 -17.11 -2.16
N PHE A 81 9.37 -16.53 -3.22
CA PHE A 81 9.11 -15.10 -3.26
C PHE A 81 8.09 -14.69 -2.20
N TYR A 82 7.02 -15.47 -2.05
CA TYR A 82 5.97 -15.18 -1.09
C TYR A 82 6.48 -15.25 0.36
N SER A 83 7.27 -16.25 0.71
CA SER A 83 7.92 -16.34 2.04
C SER A 83 8.85 -15.15 2.29
N TYR A 84 9.68 -14.78 1.31
CA TYR A 84 10.54 -13.60 1.42
C TYR A 84 9.75 -12.30 1.65
N PHE A 85 8.63 -12.13 0.93
CA PHE A 85 7.73 -11.00 1.13
C PHE A 85 7.18 -10.96 2.56
N GLN A 86 6.71 -12.10 3.07
CA GLN A 86 6.19 -12.21 4.43
C GLN A 86 7.25 -11.91 5.50
N ASP A 87 8.48 -12.40 5.30
CA ASP A 87 9.57 -12.21 6.24
C ASP A 87 9.96 -10.73 6.36
N ILE A 88 10.09 -10.02 5.23
CA ILE A 88 10.33 -8.57 5.23
C ILE A 88 9.18 -7.85 5.92
N ALA A 89 7.93 -8.14 5.53
CA ALA A 89 6.76 -7.50 6.08
C ALA A 89 6.71 -7.60 7.62
N LYS A 90 7.01 -8.79 8.15
CA LYS A 90 7.08 -9.05 9.59
C LYS A 90 8.22 -8.30 10.26
N GLN A 91 9.43 -8.38 9.70
CA GLN A 91 10.60 -7.71 10.26
C GLN A 91 10.40 -6.20 10.32
N THR A 92 9.92 -5.59 9.23
CA THR A 92 9.68 -4.15 9.18
C THR A 92 8.60 -3.76 10.19
N THR A 93 7.49 -4.50 10.28
CA THR A 93 6.46 -4.26 11.30
C THR A 93 6.99 -4.37 12.72
N LEU A 94 7.85 -5.35 13.02
CA LEU A 94 8.47 -5.49 14.33
C LEU A 94 9.35 -4.29 14.67
N ILE A 95 10.21 -3.87 13.74
CA ILE A 95 11.07 -2.69 13.94
C ILE A 95 10.22 -1.43 14.14
N TYR A 96 9.16 -1.24 13.35
CA TYR A 96 8.26 -0.10 13.52
C TYR A 96 7.59 -0.12 14.91
N ASN A 97 7.09 -1.27 15.35
CA ASN A 97 6.49 -1.39 16.67
C ASN A 97 7.52 -1.15 17.78
N GLU A 98 8.73 -1.70 17.67
CA GLU A 98 9.79 -1.52 18.66
C GLU A 98 10.27 -0.06 18.75
N VAL A 99 10.53 0.58 17.60
CA VAL A 99 11.05 1.96 17.57
C VAL A 99 9.98 2.98 17.96
N PHE A 100 8.74 2.80 17.47
CA PHE A 100 7.70 3.82 17.62
C PHE A 100 6.72 3.56 18.77
N ALA A 101 6.57 2.31 19.25
CA ALA A 101 5.71 2.02 20.42
C ALA A 101 6.46 2.02 21.76
N THR A 102 7.80 1.92 21.75
CA THR A 102 8.62 1.98 22.97
C THR A 102 9.75 3.00 22.85
N MET A 103 9.84 3.97 23.76
CA MET A 103 10.92 4.99 23.80
C MET A 103 12.34 4.41 24.04
N LYS A 104 12.50 3.08 24.12
CA LYS A 104 13.74 2.41 24.54
C LYS A 104 13.89 1.07 23.81
N THR A 105 14.45 1.08 22.60
CA THR A 105 14.79 -0.15 21.88
C THR A 105 16.18 -0.06 21.27
N GLU A 106 16.87 -1.21 21.22
CA GLU A 106 18.22 -1.39 20.65
C GLU A 106 18.19 -1.48 19.12
N GLN A 107 17.03 -1.76 18.53
CA GLN A 107 16.83 -1.75 17.08
C GLN A 107 16.79 -0.32 16.56
N THR A 108 17.53 -0.06 15.48
CA THR A 108 17.62 1.27 14.87
C THR A 108 16.88 1.29 13.54
N LEU A 109 16.42 2.47 13.13
CA LEU A 109 15.78 2.66 11.81
C LEU A 109 16.69 2.24 10.64
N GLU A 110 18.00 2.09 10.88
CA GLU A 110 18.99 1.61 9.92
C GLU A 110 18.78 0.13 9.52
N ASP A 111 18.10 -0.65 10.36
CA ASP A 111 17.81 -2.08 10.13
C ASP A 111 16.59 -2.30 9.21
N ILE A 112 15.86 -1.24 8.85
CA ILE A 112 14.67 -1.33 8.00
C ILE A 112 15.08 -1.56 6.55
N GLN A 113 14.77 -2.75 6.03
CA GLN A 113 14.90 -3.06 4.62
C GLN A 113 13.57 -2.80 3.87
N GLY A 114 13.48 -1.66 3.18
CA GLY A 114 12.32 -1.32 2.34
C GLY A 114 11.15 -0.73 3.11
N PHE A 115 9.94 -0.84 2.55
CA PHE A 115 8.72 -0.16 3.02
C PHE A 115 7.52 -1.10 3.19
N VAL A 116 7.71 -2.41 3.01
CA VAL A 116 6.63 -3.39 3.19
C VAL A 116 6.43 -3.62 4.67
N ASN A 117 5.22 -3.37 5.16
CA ASN A 117 4.81 -3.72 6.52
C ASN A 117 3.66 -4.73 6.46
N GLU A 118 3.66 -5.70 7.36
CA GLU A 118 2.49 -6.55 7.57
C GLU A 118 1.33 -5.67 8.06
N TYR A 119 0.20 -5.73 7.35
CA TYR A 119 -1.00 -5.02 7.77
C TYR A 119 -1.52 -5.68 9.05
N LEU A 120 -1.44 -4.94 10.15
CA LEU A 120 -1.80 -5.43 11.48
C LEU A 120 -3.32 -5.53 11.62
N ILE A 121 -3.91 -6.60 11.07
CA ILE A 121 -5.35 -6.87 11.19
C ILE A 121 -5.72 -7.05 12.68
N TYR A 122 -4.91 -7.76 13.45
CA TYR A 122 -5.22 -8.08 14.85
C TYR A 122 -5.18 -6.90 15.82
N PHE A 123 -4.39 -5.85 15.56
CA PHE A 123 -4.37 -4.65 16.42
C PHE A 123 -5.62 -3.78 16.25
N PHE A 124 -6.33 -3.93 15.13
CA PHE A 124 -7.58 -3.23 14.80
C PHE A 124 -8.83 -4.09 15.02
N LEU A 125 -8.67 -5.33 15.50
CA LEU A 125 -9.78 -6.23 15.87
C LEU A 125 -10.06 -6.19 17.37
N ASP A 126 -9.89 -5.03 18.00
CA ASP A 126 -10.49 -4.82 19.31
C ASP A 126 -12.02 -4.91 19.16
N GLU A 127 -12.75 -5.34 20.20
CA GLU A 127 -14.23 -5.39 20.17
C GLU A 127 -14.87 -3.98 20.14
N GLU A 128 -14.14 -2.98 19.65
CA GLU A 128 -14.58 -1.61 19.54
C GLU A 128 -15.36 -1.39 18.25
N ASN A 129 -16.50 -0.70 18.39
CA ASN A 129 -17.23 -0.20 17.24
C ASN A 129 -16.52 1.06 16.71
N TYR A 130 -15.75 0.90 15.63
CA TYR A 130 -15.06 2.01 14.96
C TYR A 130 -15.99 2.95 14.16
N LEU A 131 -17.30 2.68 14.13
CA LEU A 131 -18.27 3.60 13.54
C LEU A 131 -18.46 4.83 14.43
N PRO A 132 -18.69 6.02 13.84
CA PRO A 132 -19.02 7.22 14.61
C PRO A 132 -20.20 6.97 15.56
N SER A 133 -20.11 7.43 16.80
CA SER A 133 -21.20 7.27 17.77
C SER A 133 -22.41 8.09 17.35
N MET A 134 -23.58 7.45 17.23
CA MET A 134 -24.83 8.09 16.80
C MET A 134 -25.50 8.97 17.89
N ILE A 135 -24.75 9.30 18.95
CA ILE A 135 -25.25 10.01 20.14
C ILE A 135 -25.26 11.53 19.91
N ASN A 136 -24.31 12.05 19.11
CA ASN A 136 -24.19 13.47 18.81
C ASN A 136 -24.71 13.77 17.41
N LEU A 137 -25.45 14.88 17.26
CA LEU A 137 -25.97 15.36 15.96
C LEU A 137 -24.86 15.59 14.92
N GLU A 138 -23.66 15.97 15.37
CA GLU A 138 -22.48 16.17 14.52
C GLU A 138 -21.93 14.86 13.92
N ASN A 139 -22.28 13.71 14.50
CA ASN A 139 -21.81 12.38 14.07
C ASN A 139 -22.81 11.66 13.17
N ILE A 140 -23.97 12.26 12.89
CA ILE A 140 -24.99 11.67 12.03
C ILE A 140 -24.62 11.95 10.57
N ALA A 141 -23.79 11.07 10.02
CA ALA A 141 -23.39 11.08 8.62
C ALA A 141 -23.85 9.78 7.94
N PRO A 142 -24.36 9.84 6.68
CA PRO A 142 -24.61 8.63 5.90
C PRO A 142 -23.32 7.81 5.77
N LEU A 143 -23.39 6.50 5.99
CA LEU A 143 -22.24 5.59 5.85
C LEU A 143 -21.65 5.63 4.43
N THR A 144 -22.46 5.97 3.43
CA THR A 144 -22.07 6.20 2.03
C THR A 144 -21.04 7.31 1.81
N ILE A 145 -20.65 8.04 2.85
CA ILE A 145 -19.54 9.00 2.79
C ILE A 145 -18.19 8.28 2.98
N TRP A 146 -18.20 7.11 3.64
CA TRP A 146 -17.01 6.35 4.02
C TRP A 146 -16.83 5.07 3.19
N THR A 147 -17.87 4.62 2.49
CA THR A 147 -17.90 3.49 1.56
C THR A 147 -18.02 3.99 0.14
#